data_AF-A0A061BST6-F1
#
_entry.id   AF-A0A061BST6-F1
#
_cell.length_a   1.000
_cell.length_b   1.000
_cell.length_c   1.000
_cell.angle_alpha   90.00
_cell.angle_beta   90.00
_cell.angle_gamma   90.00
#
_symmetry.space_group_name_H-M   'P 1'
#
loop_
_entity.id
_entity.type
_entity.pdbx_description
1 polymer ?
#
loop_
_entity_poly.entity_id
_entity_poly.type
_entity_poly.pdbx_seq_one_letter_code
_entity_poly.pdbx_strand_id
1 'polypeptide(L)'
;MFTLTPNLSNYFSKLISLGHLAGQLGGFVGQSESVKKAVKNAIKACFDTNAHLKNDLNDVYNSLVTNLSVSVNPAGQTDDTAVIGPLQVEVSKKIAEITDQITQLEQQNKLNNHSLPSPSPSAELAKLHSKLEALKEVEKLCGFLTNSNKQQNNPTNNILTHLCDGLETFLGFDPKSKGYDGSGIVYSDLDRLCDGVMGFLSGVLSNIQNHLGQHKTQIDIAINILNTNKHLGKNGFNAAIGEVVAGVRGYNGNVKTSNDLVKTAIKKLQRDMKNYKKEELQTNLPNNIDPKRPTASTQESVEKAMSLVEQCQKFAKEFIRAVDIKTKTDATKNAIKDLNPKLRDTIENVRKNMQHESKRLKELSSKESKDLEATEDKIKKTLSSLKVNVDCRIDAQMKELIKKLSERVQKILDKLKGIEKKLLGYVKELYTWLEDARKLINE
;
A
#
# COMPACT_ATOMS: atom_id res chain seq x y z
N MET A 1 24.17 -23.41 -4.90
CA MET A 1 25.60 -23.18 -4.59
C MET A 1 25.83 -21.69 -4.74
N PHE A 2 25.69 -20.92 -3.66
CA PHE A 2 25.67 -19.46 -3.73
C PHE A 2 27.10 -18.92 -3.66
N THR A 3 27.61 -18.45 -4.79
CA THR A 3 28.86 -17.67 -4.86
C THR A 3 28.59 -16.25 -4.37
N LEU A 4 28.93 -16.00 -3.11
CA LEU A 4 29.07 -14.65 -2.56
C LEU A 4 30.36 -14.02 -3.09
N THR A 5 30.26 -12.96 -3.90
CA THR A 5 31.32 -11.97 -4.17
C THR A 5 30.72 -10.78 -4.93
N PRO A 6 31.24 -9.54 -4.83
CA PRO A 6 32.41 -9.05 -4.10
C PRO A 6 32.09 -7.76 -3.30
N ASN A 7 31.87 -7.87 -1.99
CA ASN A 7 31.93 -6.69 -1.11
C ASN A 7 32.93 -6.84 0.05
N LEU A 8 33.53 -8.03 0.20
CA LEU A 8 34.71 -8.22 1.05
C LEU A 8 35.96 -7.57 0.47
N SER A 9 36.04 -7.35 -0.86
CA SER A 9 37.23 -6.74 -1.49
C SER A 9 37.50 -5.32 -0.99
N ASN A 10 36.46 -4.54 -0.70
CA ASN A 10 36.60 -3.19 -0.14
C ASN A 10 36.94 -3.19 1.36
N TYR A 11 36.63 -4.30 2.04
CA TYR A 11 37.02 -4.53 3.44
C TYR A 11 38.49 -4.96 3.52
N PHE A 12 38.93 -5.82 2.60
CA PHE A 12 40.32 -6.25 2.47
C PHE A 12 41.24 -5.13 1.98
N SER A 13 40.79 -4.22 1.10
CA SER A 13 41.59 -3.06 0.69
C SER A 13 41.87 -2.10 1.85
N LYS A 14 40.91 -1.91 2.76
CA LYS A 14 41.09 -1.16 4.03
C LYS A 14 41.99 -1.91 5.04
N LEU A 15 41.92 -3.25 5.08
CA LEU A 15 42.85 -4.06 5.88
C LEU A 15 44.30 -3.98 5.36
N ILE A 16 44.48 -3.94 4.04
CA ILE A 16 45.80 -3.76 3.40
C ILE A 16 46.36 -2.36 3.69
N SER A 17 45.52 -1.31 3.78
CA SER A 17 45.99 0.02 4.19
C SER A 17 46.41 0.08 5.67
N LEU A 18 45.74 -0.67 6.55
CA LEU A 18 46.12 -0.78 7.97
C LEU A 18 47.44 -1.54 8.16
N GLY A 19 47.70 -2.59 7.40
CA GLY A 19 49.00 -3.28 7.41
C GLY A 19 50.15 -2.39 6.93
N HIS A 20 49.89 -1.54 5.92
CA HIS A 20 50.84 -0.54 5.44
C HIS A 20 51.09 0.56 6.49
N LEU A 21 50.03 1.03 7.15
CA LEU A 21 50.11 2.01 8.24
C LEU A 21 50.82 1.43 9.46
N ALA A 22 50.57 0.17 9.82
CA ALA A 22 51.25 -0.55 10.89
C ALA A 22 52.73 -0.77 10.57
N GLY A 23 53.09 -0.98 9.30
CA GLY A 23 54.49 -1.01 8.84
C GLY A 23 55.18 0.35 8.96
N GLN A 24 54.48 1.44 8.64
CA GLN A 24 54.99 2.82 8.84
C GLN A 24 55.12 3.16 10.33
N LEU A 25 54.15 2.77 11.16
CA LEU A 25 54.15 2.92 12.61
C LEU A 25 55.23 2.06 13.28
N GLY A 26 55.47 0.85 12.79
CA GLY A 26 56.57 -0.01 13.24
C GLY A 26 57.94 0.63 13.04
N GLY A 27 58.11 1.43 11.98
CA GLY A 27 59.29 2.25 11.73
C GLY A 27 59.49 3.40 12.73
N PHE A 28 58.43 3.83 13.44
CA PHE A 28 58.52 4.85 14.49
C PHE A 28 59.00 4.27 15.83
N VAL A 29 58.84 2.98 16.14
CA VAL A 29 58.96 2.49 17.54
C VAL A 29 60.38 2.22 18.05
N GLY A 30 61.42 2.55 17.29
CA GLY A 30 62.81 2.58 17.81
C GLY A 30 63.12 3.89 18.52
N GLN A 31 64.23 3.96 19.28
CA GLN A 31 64.83 5.19 19.85
C GLN A 31 65.28 6.19 18.77
N SER A 32 64.44 6.45 17.78
CA SER A 32 64.73 7.26 16.61
C SER A 32 64.38 8.71 16.92
N GLU A 33 65.20 9.61 16.42
CA GLU A 33 64.95 11.05 16.40
C GLU A 33 63.54 11.41 15.86
N SER A 34 62.93 10.53 15.06
CA SER A 34 61.57 10.65 14.55
C SER A 34 60.50 10.69 15.65
N VAL A 35 60.61 9.87 16.71
CA VAL A 35 59.65 9.89 17.84
C VAL A 35 59.80 11.17 18.64
N LYS A 36 61.04 11.57 18.94
CA LYS A 36 61.33 12.81 19.64
C LYS A 36 60.78 14.02 18.87
N LYS A 37 61.00 14.06 17.55
CA LYS A 37 60.49 15.10 16.67
C LYS A 37 58.96 15.09 16.59
N ALA A 38 58.33 13.93 16.54
CA ALA A 38 56.87 13.80 16.53
C ALA A 38 56.24 14.33 17.82
N VAL A 39 56.79 13.98 18.99
CA VAL A 39 56.29 14.48 20.29
C VAL A 39 56.57 15.98 20.44
N LYS A 40 57.74 16.49 20.04
CA LYS A 40 58.03 17.93 19.99
C LYS A 40 57.02 18.69 19.10
N ASN A 41 56.68 18.12 17.94
CA ASN A 41 55.66 18.69 17.05
C ASN A 41 54.24 18.62 17.63
N ALA A 42 53.89 17.55 18.35
CA ALA A 42 52.60 17.42 19.02
C ALA A 42 52.44 18.44 20.15
N ILE A 43 53.49 18.64 20.95
CA ILE A 43 53.54 19.70 21.97
C ILE A 43 53.33 21.06 21.30
N LYS A 44 54.07 21.35 20.22
CA LYS A 44 53.90 22.59 19.45
C LYS A 44 52.47 22.76 18.93
N ALA A 45 51.88 21.72 18.34
CA ALA A 45 50.52 21.76 17.85
C ALA A 45 49.49 22.03 18.96
N CYS A 46 49.70 21.49 20.17
CA CYS A 46 48.86 21.79 21.33
C CYS A 46 48.93 23.28 21.70
N PHE A 47 50.13 23.87 21.74
CA PHE A 47 50.30 25.31 21.97
C PHE A 47 49.74 26.18 20.85
N ASP A 48 49.88 25.77 19.58
CA ASP A 48 49.37 26.51 18.42
C ASP A 48 47.83 26.49 18.37
N THR A 49 47.22 25.37 18.74
CA THR A 49 45.76 25.22 18.83
C THR A 49 45.18 25.99 20.02
N ASN A 50 45.97 26.15 21.09
CA ASN A 50 45.59 26.85 22.32
C ASN A 50 46.36 28.17 22.44
N ALA A 51 46.01 29.16 21.60
CA ALA A 51 46.72 30.44 21.49
C ALA A 51 46.93 31.20 22.83
N HIS A 52 46.07 30.96 23.82
CA HIS A 52 46.21 31.55 25.16
C HIS A 52 47.40 30.97 25.95
N LEU A 53 47.74 29.68 25.77
CA LEU A 53 48.91 29.06 26.39
C LEU A 53 50.22 29.62 25.84
N LYS A 54 50.24 29.96 24.55
CA LYS A 54 51.38 30.56 23.87
C LYS A 54 51.77 31.92 24.46
N ASN A 55 50.78 32.74 24.82
CA ASN A 55 51.03 34.04 25.44
C ASN A 55 51.49 33.90 26.90
N ASP A 56 50.89 32.98 27.66
CA ASP A 56 51.18 32.84 29.09
C ASP A 56 52.49 32.10 29.37
N LEU A 57 52.94 31.19 28.50
CA LEU A 57 54.22 30.48 28.59
C LEU A 57 55.18 30.90 27.45
N ASN A 58 55.13 32.17 27.05
CA ASN A 58 55.84 32.66 25.87
C ASN A 58 57.35 32.39 25.92
N ASP A 59 57.99 32.59 27.07
CA ASP A 59 59.44 32.37 27.23
C ASP A 59 59.83 30.90 27.03
N VAL A 60 58.99 29.98 27.51
CA VAL A 60 59.22 28.52 27.42
C VAL A 60 58.84 28.00 26.03
N TYR A 61 57.74 28.48 25.46
CA TYR A 61 57.31 28.17 24.09
C TYR A 61 58.34 28.66 23.06
N ASN A 62 58.86 29.89 23.21
CA ASN A 62 59.88 30.43 22.34
C ASN A 62 61.20 29.66 22.46
N SER A 63 61.60 29.22 23.66
CA SER A 63 62.74 28.33 23.83
C SER A 63 62.56 27.00 23.08
N LEU A 64 61.36 26.40 23.11
CA LEU A 64 61.03 25.18 22.35
C LEU A 64 61.08 25.40 20.82
N VAL A 65 60.46 26.49 20.34
CA VAL A 65 60.34 26.82 18.92
C VAL A 65 61.68 27.21 18.31
N THR A 66 62.52 27.96 19.05
CA THR A 66 63.84 28.38 18.58
C THR A 66 64.78 27.19 18.44
N ASN A 67 64.75 26.23 19.37
CA ASN A 67 65.54 25.00 19.29
C ASN A 67 65.03 24.02 18.20
N LEU A 68 63.73 24.03 17.88
CA LEU A 68 63.17 23.30 16.73
C LEU A 68 63.57 23.91 15.37
N SER A 69 63.85 25.21 15.34
CA SER A 69 64.22 25.96 14.13
C SER A 69 65.69 25.80 13.75
N VAL A 70 66.55 25.45 14.72
CA VAL A 70 67.96 25.10 14.48
C VAL A 70 68.07 23.60 14.21
N SER A 71 67.61 23.15 13.05
CA SER A 71 67.84 21.78 12.58
C SER A 71 68.13 21.78 11.07
N VAL A 72 69.31 22.30 10.73
CA VAL A 72 70.05 21.88 9.53
C VAL A 72 71.52 21.78 9.94
N ASN A 73 71.91 20.67 10.58
CA ASN A 73 73.22 20.04 10.41
C ASN A 73 73.25 18.70 11.17
N PRO A 74 73.83 17.63 10.58
CA PRO A 74 73.89 16.32 11.21
C PRO A 74 75.10 16.21 12.15
N ALA A 75 74.94 15.32 13.14
CA ALA A 75 75.97 14.80 14.05
C ALA A 75 76.53 15.80 15.09
N GLY A 76 76.05 15.67 16.33
CA GLY A 76 76.69 16.31 17.49
C GLY A 76 75.77 16.40 18.69
N GLN A 77 76.01 15.51 19.66
CA GLN A 77 75.48 15.49 21.03
C GLN A 77 74.94 16.83 21.58
N THR A 78 73.62 16.91 21.76
CA THR A 78 73.05 17.57 22.94
C THR A 78 71.98 16.65 23.50
N ASP A 79 72.12 16.26 24.76
CA ASP A 79 71.12 15.45 25.47
C ASP A 79 69.81 16.26 25.59
N ASP A 80 68.83 15.96 24.72
CA ASP A 80 67.53 16.62 24.61
C ASP A 80 66.72 16.64 25.92
N THR A 81 67.13 15.82 26.89
CA THR A 81 66.62 15.81 28.27
C THR A 81 66.78 17.18 28.96
N ALA A 82 67.76 18.00 28.52
CA ALA A 82 68.07 19.30 29.10
C ALA A 82 66.99 20.39 28.88
N VAL A 83 66.13 20.27 27.84
CA VAL A 83 65.15 21.32 27.48
C VAL A 83 63.72 20.94 27.86
N ILE A 84 63.37 19.66 27.80
CA ILE A 84 62.01 19.16 28.12
C ILE A 84 61.80 18.98 29.62
N GLY A 85 62.85 18.65 30.37
CA GLY A 85 62.79 18.60 31.85
C GLY A 85 62.34 19.93 32.48
N PRO A 86 62.95 21.08 32.12
CA PRO A 86 62.49 22.40 32.57
C PRO A 86 61.05 22.73 32.16
N LEU A 87 60.64 22.38 30.93
CA LEU A 87 59.25 22.58 30.47
C LEU A 87 58.27 21.77 31.34
N GLN A 88 58.60 20.51 31.64
CA GLN A 88 57.76 19.67 32.49
C GLN A 88 57.55 20.30 33.87
N VAL A 89 58.62 20.77 34.51
CA VAL A 89 58.56 21.43 35.82
C VAL A 89 57.69 22.69 35.79
N GLU A 90 57.86 23.54 34.77
CA GLU A 90 57.09 24.79 34.64
C GLU A 90 55.61 24.52 34.32
N VAL A 91 55.31 23.51 33.49
CA VAL A 91 53.94 23.08 33.20
C VAL A 91 53.27 22.52 34.45
N SER A 92 53.94 21.64 35.22
CA SER A 92 53.40 21.12 36.49
C SER A 92 53.13 22.23 37.50
N LYS A 93 54.02 23.24 37.58
CA LYS A 93 53.82 24.42 38.44
C LYS A 93 52.57 25.21 38.02
N LYS A 94 52.40 25.48 36.72
CA LYS A 94 51.21 26.18 36.22
C LYS A 94 49.91 25.39 36.35
N ILE A 95 49.97 24.06 36.24
CA ILE A 95 48.82 23.19 36.53
C ILE A 95 48.39 23.37 37.98
N ALA A 96 49.33 23.39 38.93
CA ALA A 96 49.03 23.63 40.34
C ALA A 96 48.43 25.04 40.55
N GLU A 97 49.05 26.08 39.99
CA GLU A 97 48.56 27.46 40.09
C GLU A 97 47.13 27.63 39.52
N ILE A 98 46.85 27.05 38.35
CA ILE A 98 45.51 27.13 37.72
C ILE A 98 44.49 26.30 38.48
N THR A 99 44.89 25.15 39.04
CA THR A 99 44.01 24.31 39.87
C THR A 99 43.63 25.04 41.15
N ASP A 100 44.57 25.75 41.78
CA ASP A 100 44.32 26.59 42.95
C ASP A 100 43.42 27.79 42.58
N GLN A 101 43.64 28.44 41.43
CA GLN A 101 42.77 29.51 40.93
C GLN A 101 41.33 29.03 40.68
N ILE A 102 41.15 27.86 40.05
CA ILE A 102 39.83 27.24 39.85
C ILE A 102 39.18 26.97 41.21
N THR A 103 39.91 26.40 42.16
CA THR A 103 39.39 26.08 43.50
C THR A 103 38.98 27.35 44.27
N GLN A 104 39.77 28.43 44.19
CA GLN A 104 39.45 29.72 44.80
C GLN A 104 38.26 30.40 44.14
N LEU A 105 38.15 30.37 42.80
CA LEU A 105 37.02 30.92 42.05
C LEU A 105 35.73 30.13 42.31
N GLU A 106 35.80 28.81 42.40
CA GLU A 106 34.68 27.96 42.81
C GLU A 106 34.23 28.24 44.24
N GLN A 107 35.16 28.49 45.16
CA GLN A 107 34.85 28.89 46.54
C GLN A 107 34.26 30.31 46.64
N GLN A 108 34.80 31.28 45.88
CA GLN A 108 34.24 32.63 45.78
C GLN A 108 32.84 32.62 45.16
N ASN A 109 32.59 31.81 44.13
CA ASN A 109 31.26 31.62 43.56
C ASN A 109 30.27 31.00 44.56
N LYS A 110 30.73 30.17 45.49
CA LYS A 110 29.89 29.65 46.59
C LYS A 110 29.59 30.71 47.66
N LEU A 111 30.51 31.65 47.94
CA LEU A 111 30.33 32.73 48.93
C LEU A 111 29.52 33.94 48.43
N ASN A 112 29.62 34.27 47.13
CA ASN A 112 29.08 35.52 46.55
C ASN A 112 27.62 35.43 46.05
N ASN A 113 26.82 34.45 46.52
CA ASN A 113 25.39 34.35 46.17
C ASN A 113 24.51 35.54 46.62
N HIS A 114 25.08 36.62 47.18
CA HIS A 114 24.39 37.85 47.56
C HIS A 114 25.16 39.14 47.14
N SER A 115 25.46 39.35 45.86
CA SER A 115 25.46 40.70 45.25
C SER A 115 25.59 40.69 43.71
N LEU A 116 25.02 41.74 43.11
CA LEU A 116 24.69 42.00 41.69
C LEU A 116 25.89 42.08 40.70
N PRO A 117 25.64 42.10 39.37
CA PRO A 117 26.31 41.27 38.37
C PRO A 117 27.55 41.91 37.74
N SER A 118 28.61 41.12 37.60
CA SER A 118 29.74 41.36 36.70
C SER A 118 29.84 40.19 35.71
N PRO A 119 30.48 40.32 34.54
CA PRO A 119 30.26 39.41 33.41
C PRO A 119 30.72 37.99 33.73
N SER A 120 29.72 37.11 33.94
CA SER A 120 29.75 35.64 33.97
C SER A 120 31.07 34.97 34.42
N PRO A 121 31.22 34.67 35.72
CA PRO A 121 32.26 33.79 36.26
C PRO A 121 32.36 32.43 35.53
N SER A 122 31.29 32.01 34.84
CA SER A 122 31.21 30.75 34.12
C SER A 122 32.05 30.71 32.83
N ALA A 123 32.17 31.83 32.11
CA ALA A 123 33.00 31.88 30.90
C ALA A 123 34.50 31.86 31.23
N GLU A 124 34.88 32.50 32.34
CA GLU A 124 36.25 32.52 32.86
C GLU A 124 36.65 31.14 33.43
N LEU A 125 35.74 30.48 34.16
CA LEU A 125 35.93 29.11 34.64
C LEU A 125 36.07 28.10 33.49
N ALA A 126 35.21 28.19 32.45
CA ALA A 126 35.31 27.33 31.28
C ALA A 126 36.64 27.51 30.53
N LYS A 127 37.14 28.75 30.44
CA LYS A 127 38.44 29.06 29.87
C LYS A 127 39.59 28.49 30.72
N LEU A 128 39.50 28.57 32.05
CA LEU A 128 40.49 27.97 32.97
C LEU A 128 40.47 26.44 32.91
N HIS A 129 39.31 25.79 32.83
CA HIS A 129 39.21 24.34 32.64
C HIS A 129 39.79 23.88 31.30
N SER A 130 39.45 24.56 30.20
CA SER A 130 40.02 24.26 28.88
C SER A 130 41.54 24.42 28.89
N LYS A 131 42.06 25.45 29.57
CA LYS A 131 43.49 25.67 29.76
C LYS A 131 44.15 24.58 30.61
N LEU A 132 43.49 24.16 31.69
CA LEU A 132 43.97 23.10 32.58
C LEU A 132 44.08 21.76 31.83
N GLU A 133 43.08 21.38 31.05
CA GLU A 133 43.09 20.14 30.27
C GLU A 133 44.21 20.15 29.22
N ALA A 134 44.38 21.26 28.49
CA ALA A 134 45.47 21.39 27.54
C ALA A 134 46.86 21.33 28.21
N LEU A 135 47.04 21.93 29.40
CA LEU A 135 48.30 21.81 30.14
C LEU A 135 48.55 20.40 30.66
N LYS A 136 47.53 19.68 31.13
CA LYS A 136 47.63 18.26 31.51
C LYS A 136 48.03 17.38 30.34
N GLU A 137 47.54 17.66 29.13
CA GLU A 137 47.97 16.95 27.92
C GLU A 137 49.45 17.21 27.62
N VAL A 138 49.91 18.47 27.72
CA VAL A 138 51.32 18.81 27.54
C VAL A 138 52.19 18.14 28.62
N GLU A 139 51.75 18.11 29.88
CA GLU A 139 52.46 17.41 30.97
C GLU A 139 52.62 15.92 30.69
N LYS A 140 51.56 15.26 30.21
CA LYS A 140 51.61 13.85 29.80
C LYS A 140 52.62 13.63 28.65
N LEU A 141 52.61 14.51 27.64
CA LEU A 141 53.55 14.45 26.51
C LEU A 141 55.01 14.69 26.95
N CYS A 142 55.24 15.62 27.88
CA CYS A 142 56.56 15.85 28.46
C CYS A 142 57.03 14.65 29.29
N GLY A 143 56.17 14.14 30.17
CA GLY A 143 56.47 12.98 31.02
C GLY A 143 56.81 11.73 30.21
N PHE A 144 56.18 11.55 29.06
CA PHE A 144 56.48 10.45 28.13
C PHE A 144 57.93 10.48 27.63
N LEU A 145 58.45 11.64 27.22
CA LEU A 145 59.83 11.78 26.77
C LEU A 145 60.84 11.67 27.92
N THR A 146 60.55 12.30 29.06
CA THR A 146 61.44 12.30 30.22
C THR A 146 61.57 10.90 30.85
N ASN A 147 60.50 10.10 30.81
CA ASN A 147 60.49 8.73 31.34
C ASN A 147 61.02 7.69 30.34
N SER A 148 60.91 7.95 29.03
CA SER A 148 61.47 7.09 27.98
C SER A 148 62.98 6.86 28.13
N ASN A 149 63.73 7.84 28.66
CA ASN A 149 65.18 7.72 28.91
C ASN A 149 65.53 6.96 30.21
N LYS A 150 64.59 6.78 31.15
CA LYS A 150 64.84 6.14 32.46
C LYS A 150 64.32 4.70 32.57
N GLN A 151 63.68 4.16 31.52
CA GLN A 151 62.91 2.91 31.59
C GLN A 151 63.44 1.77 30.71
N GLN A 152 64.75 1.55 30.68
CA GLN A 152 65.27 0.29 30.09
C GLN A 152 64.92 -0.97 30.92
N ASN A 153 64.40 -0.83 32.15
CA ASN A 153 64.26 -1.95 33.09
C ASN A 153 62.84 -2.22 33.63
N ASN A 154 61.76 -1.62 33.08
CA ASN A 154 60.40 -1.93 33.53
C ASN A 154 59.44 -2.25 32.37
N PRO A 155 58.93 -3.49 32.24
CA PRO A 155 58.17 -3.94 31.06
C PRO A 155 56.76 -3.36 30.91
N THR A 156 56.19 -2.75 31.96
CA THR A 156 54.78 -2.30 31.99
C THR A 156 54.57 -0.85 31.56
N ASN A 157 55.62 -0.07 31.33
CA ASN A 157 55.50 1.36 31.06
C ASN A 157 56.52 1.80 30.00
N ASN A 158 56.56 1.05 28.89
CA ASN A 158 57.46 1.34 27.77
C ASN A 158 56.67 1.95 26.59
N ILE A 159 57.40 2.45 25.60
CA ILE A 159 56.88 3.05 24.36
C ILE A 159 55.84 2.16 23.65
N LEU A 160 55.99 0.83 23.71
CA LEU A 160 55.07 -0.11 23.06
C LEU A 160 53.72 -0.14 23.77
N THR A 161 53.69 -0.09 25.11
CA THR A 161 52.43 -0.07 25.88
C THR A 161 51.60 1.16 25.50
N HIS A 162 52.19 2.35 25.52
CA HIS A 162 51.48 3.58 25.17
C HIS A 162 51.11 3.68 23.69
N LEU A 163 51.92 3.11 22.79
CA LEU A 163 51.57 3.02 21.38
C LEU A 163 50.38 2.08 21.18
N CYS A 164 50.36 0.94 21.85
CA CYS A 164 49.23 0.01 21.82
C CYS A 164 47.97 0.67 22.37
N ASP A 165 48.03 1.34 23.54
CA ASP A 165 46.89 2.06 24.12
C ASP A 165 46.37 3.16 23.18
N GLY A 166 47.30 3.90 22.55
CA GLY A 166 46.97 4.94 21.57
C GLY A 166 46.37 4.38 20.28
N LEU A 167 46.85 3.22 19.81
CA LEU A 167 46.28 2.51 18.66
C LEU A 167 44.92 1.92 18.97
N GLU A 168 44.74 1.33 20.15
CA GLU A 168 43.44 0.85 20.63
C GLU A 168 42.43 2.00 20.64
N THR A 169 42.80 3.15 21.22
CA THR A 169 41.95 4.35 21.25
C THR A 169 41.68 4.89 19.83
N PHE A 170 42.71 4.98 18.98
CA PHE A 170 42.58 5.46 17.60
C PHE A 170 41.67 4.56 16.75
N LEU A 171 41.75 3.24 16.97
CA LEU A 171 40.88 2.26 16.33
C LEU A 171 39.49 2.21 16.99
N GLY A 172 39.33 2.72 18.22
CA GLY A 172 38.09 2.67 18.99
C GLY A 172 37.85 1.31 19.64
N PHE A 173 38.93 0.62 20.03
CA PHE A 173 38.87 -0.64 20.75
C PHE A 173 38.56 -0.38 22.23
N ASP A 174 37.54 -1.05 22.75
CA ASP A 174 37.19 -1.05 24.16
C ASP A 174 37.65 -2.38 24.79
N PRO A 175 38.65 -2.34 25.70
CA PRO A 175 39.15 -3.53 26.37
C PRO A 175 38.09 -4.28 27.20
N LYS A 176 37.04 -3.61 27.67
CA LYS A 176 35.98 -4.22 28.49
C LYS A 176 35.05 -5.08 27.64
N SER A 177 34.61 -4.56 26.50
CA SER A 177 33.79 -5.32 25.55
C SER A 177 34.61 -6.25 24.65
N LYS A 178 35.95 -6.12 24.64
CA LYS A 178 36.87 -6.81 23.72
C LYS A 178 36.49 -6.62 22.24
N GLY A 179 35.90 -5.47 21.93
CA GLY A 179 35.37 -5.12 20.61
C GLY A 179 35.60 -3.65 20.30
N TYR A 180 35.07 -3.20 19.15
CA TYR A 180 35.19 -1.79 18.76
C TYR A 180 33.90 -1.05 19.10
N ASP A 181 34.00 0.02 19.87
CA ASP A 181 32.87 0.84 20.32
C ASP A 181 32.43 1.90 19.30
N GLY A 182 33.24 2.10 18.24
CA GLY A 182 32.99 3.07 17.18
C GLY A 182 33.40 4.51 17.50
N SER A 183 34.11 4.74 18.62
CA SER A 183 34.70 6.04 18.97
C SER A 183 35.94 6.39 18.13
N GLY A 184 36.61 5.37 17.58
CA GLY A 184 37.77 5.51 16.71
C GLY A 184 37.45 5.31 15.23
N ILE A 185 38.47 5.00 14.42
CA ILE A 185 38.31 4.88 12.96
C ILE A 185 37.63 3.57 12.51
N VAL A 186 37.53 2.58 13.40
CA VAL A 186 36.94 1.28 13.07
C VAL A 186 35.43 1.32 13.34
N TYR A 187 34.68 0.92 12.31
CA TYR A 187 33.23 0.76 12.38
C TYR A 187 32.85 -0.23 13.48
N SER A 188 31.91 0.12 14.38
CA SER A 188 31.54 -0.77 15.48
C SER A 188 30.98 -2.10 14.95
N ASP A 189 31.09 -3.18 15.75
CA ASP A 189 30.52 -4.48 15.38
C ASP A 189 28.99 -4.38 15.19
N LEU A 190 28.33 -3.52 15.98
CA LEU A 190 26.90 -3.27 15.88
C LEU A 190 26.53 -2.56 14.57
N ASP A 191 27.30 -1.56 14.15
CA ASP A 191 27.05 -0.85 12.90
C ASP A 191 27.25 -1.78 11.70
N ARG A 192 28.26 -2.66 11.74
CA ARG A 192 28.47 -3.71 10.73
C ARG A 192 27.31 -4.70 10.65
N LEU A 193 26.73 -5.06 11.80
CA LEU A 193 25.53 -5.90 11.85
C LEU A 193 24.33 -5.17 11.23
N CYS A 194 24.11 -3.89 11.56
CA CYS A 194 23.06 -3.06 10.97
C CYS A 194 23.17 -3.00 9.43
N ASP A 195 24.36 -2.78 8.91
CA ASP A 195 24.64 -2.78 7.47
C ASP A 195 24.39 -4.17 6.84
N GLY A 196 24.75 -5.24 7.56
CA GLY A 196 24.48 -6.62 7.18
C GLY A 196 22.98 -6.91 7.07
N VAL A 197 22.19 -6.51 8.07
CA VAL A 197 20.72 -6.66 8.08
C VAL A 197 20.08 -5.84 6.96
N MET A 198 20.49 -4.58 6.77
CA MET A 198 19.99 -3.76 5.66
C MET A 198 20.32 -4.38 4.30
N GLY A 199 21.53 -4.93 4.15
CA GLY A 199 21.95 -5.66 2.96
C GLY A 199 21.12 -6.92 2.71
N PHE A 200 20.84 -7.69 3.76
CA PHE A 200 19.98 -8.87 3.69
C PHE A 200 18.55 -8.49 3.27
N LEU A 201 17.94 -7.51 3.93
CA LEU A 201 16.58 -7.05 3.61
C LEU A 201 16.48 -6.51 2.18
N SER A 202 17.46 -5.71 1.75
CA SER A 202 17.51 -5.20 0.37
C SER A 202 17.61 -6.35 -0.64
N GLY A 203 18.45 -7.36 -0.35
CA GLY A 203 18.58 -8.55 -1.18
C GLY A 203 17.30 -9.37 -1.29
N VAL A 204 16.63 -9.63 -0.16
CA VAL A 204 15.35 -10.36 -0.13
C VAL A 204 14.28 -9.59 -0.91
N LEU A 205 14.11 -8.30 -0.64
CA LEU A 205 13.10 -7.47 -1.30
C LEU A 205 13.35 -7.35 -2.80
N SER A 206 14.59 -7.15 -3.22
CA SER A 206 14.97 -7.06 -4.64
C SER A 206 14.73 -8.39 -5.37
N ASN A 207 14.99 -9.53 -4.71
CA ASN A 207 14.75 -10.84 -5.29
C ASN A 207 13.26 -11.09 -5.53
N ILE A 208 12.41 -10.76 -4.54
CA ILE A 208 10.96 -10.97 -4.69
C ILE A 208 10.30 -9.94 -5.59
N GLN A 209 10.87 -8.74 -5.74
CA GLN A 209 10.27 -7.59 -6.46
C GLN A 209 9.76 -7.95 -7.87
N ASN A 210 10.55 -8.69 -8.64
CA ASN A 210 10.18 -9.10 -10.01
C ASN A 210 9.06 -10.14 -10.04
N HIS A 211 8.79 -10.79 -8.91
CA HIS A 211 7.71 -11.75 -8.72
C HIS A 211 6.45 -11.11 -8.10
N LEU A 212 6.51 -9.83 -7.71
CA LEU A 212 5.37 -9.09 -7.19
C LEU A 212 4.45 -8.56 -8.31
N GLY A 213 3.18 -8.34 -7.96
CA GLY A 213 2.17 -7.76 -8.85
C GLY A 213 2.38 -6.27 -9.16
N GLN A 214 1.31 -5.54 -9.48
CA GLN A 214 1.39 -4.12 -9.87
C GLN A 214 1.79 -3.21 -8.71
N HIS A 215 1.58 -3.62 -7.45
CA HIS A 215 1.99 -2.86 -6.26
C HIS A 215 3.50 -2.94 -5.95
N LYS A 216 4.32 -3.53 -6.82
CA LYS A 216 5.77 -3.64 -6.65
C LYS A 216 6.47 -2.31 -6.38
N THR A 217 5.95 -1.20 -6.91
CA THR A 217 6.49 0.15 -6.70
C THR A 217 6.52 0.58 -5.23
N GLN A 218 5.64 0.03 -4.39
CA GLN A 218 5.67 0.25 -2.95
C GLN A 218 6.89 -0.41 -2.28
N ILE A 219 7.40 -1.49 -2.89
CA ILE A 219 8.61 -2.18 -2.47
C ILE A 219 9.86 -1.47 -3.03
N ASP A 220 9.77 -0.81 -4.20
CA ASP A 220 10.88 -0.01 -4.75
C ASP A 220 11.32 1.09 -3.77
N ILE A 221 10.35 1.73 -3.10
CA ILE A 221 10.63 2.74 -2.06
C ILE A 221 11.44 2.11 -0.92
N ALA A 222 11.00 0.95 -0.42
CA ALA A 222 11.69 0.24 0.65
C ALA A 222 13.12 -0.19 0.24
N ILE A 223 13.30 -0.69 -0.99
CA ILE A 223 14.62 -1.08 -1.53
C ILE A 223 15.54 0.14 -1.66
N ASN A 224 15.04 1.25 -2.20
CA ASN A 224 15.82 2.46 -2.39
C ASN A 224 16.29 3.05 -1.06
N ILE A 225 15.42 3.05 -0.05
CA ILE A 225 15.75 3.56 1.29
C ILE A 225 16.79 2.66 1.96
N LEU A 226 16.67 1.33 1.86
CA LEU A 226 17.68 0.40 2.35
C LEU A 226 19.04 0.63 1.68
N ASN A 227 19.07 0.80 0.35
CA ASN A 227 20.31 1.03 -0.39
C ASN A 227 20.96 2.38 -0.03
N THR A 228 20.16 3.41 0.20
CA THR A 228 20.66 4.75 0.55
C THR A 228 21.26 4.78 1.96
N ASN A 229 20.75 3.96 2.88
CA ASN A 229 21.14 4.00 4.30
C ASN A 229 22.11 2.88 4.72
N LYS A 230 22.49 1.97 3.81
CA LYS A 230 23.24 0.72 4.09
C LYS A 230 24.65 0.89 4.67
N HIS A 231 25.20 2.10 4.73
CA HIS A 231 26.58 2.38 5.19
C HIS A 231 26.61 3.42 6.31
N LEU A 232 25.49 3.57 7.02
CA LEU A 232 25.32 4.51 8.11
C LEU A 232 25.07 3.79 9.44
N GLY A 233 25.27 2.47 9.50
CA GLY A 233 25.20 1.69 10.72
C GLY A 233 23.84 1.79 11.41
N LYS A 234 23.87 1.97 12.73
CA LYS A 234 22.68 2.14 13.56
C LYS A 234 21.78 3.29 13.09
N ASN A 235 22.36 4.42 12.69
CA ASN A 235 21.59 5.58 12.26
C ASN A 235 20.86 5.32 10.95
N GLY A 236 21.55 4.67 9.99
CA GLY A 236 20.93 4.22 8.74
C GLY A 236 19.82 3.21 8.97
N PHE A 237 20.06 2.24 9.85
CA PHE A 237 19.06 1.23 10.20
C PHE A 237 17.80 1.85 10.78
N ASN A 238 17.94 2.76 11.75
CA ASN A 238 16.81 3.45 12.36
C ASN A 238 16.02 4.30 11.36
N ALA A 239 16.70 4.95 10.42
CA ALA A 239 16.06 5.71 9.35
C ALA A 239 15.35 4.81 8.33
N ALA A 240 15.91 3.64 8.01
CA ALA A 240 15.39 2.77 6.97
C ALA A 240 14.26 1.85 7.43
N ILE A 241 14.33 1.31 8.66
CA ILE A 241 13.44 0.22 9.08
C ILE A 241 11.97 0.63 9.13
N GLY A 242 11.66 1.85 9.56
CA GLY A 242 10.30 2.38 9.59
C GLY A 242 9.67 2.48 8.20
N GLU A 243 10.45 2.96 7.24
CA GLU A 243 10.04 3.10 5.85
C GLU A 243 9.89 1.75 5.15
N VAL A 244 10.76 0.78 5.45
CA VAL A 244 10.61 -0.60 4.96
C VAL A 244 9.30 -1.21 5.45
N VAL A 245 8.98 -1.04 6.74
CA VAL A 245 7.71 -1.49 7.30
C VAL A 245 6.53 -0.79 6.62
N ALA A 246 6.63 0.52 6.36
CA ALA A 246 5.60 1.27 5.66
C ALA A 246 5.39 0.77 4.22
N GLY A 247 6.46 0.57 3.45
CA GLY A 247 6.40 0.06 2.07
C GLY A 247 5.81 -1.35 1.99
N VAL A 248 6.26 -2.28 2.86
CA VAL A 248 5.71 -3.65 2.93
C VAL A 248 4.24 -3.63 3.36
N ARG A 249 3.88 -2.80 4.34
CA ARG A 249 2.48 -2.63 4.77
C ARG A 249 1.62 -2.05 3.64
N GLY A 250 2.12 -1.06 2.91
CA GLY A 250 1.46 -0.46 1.76
C GLY A 250 1.20 -1.49 0.65
N TYR A 251 2.20 -2.29 0.30
CA TYR A 251 2.05 -3.40 -0.63
C TYR A 251 0.94 -4.37 -0.18
N ASN A 252 1.04 -4.90 1.04
CA ASN A 252 0.09 -5.89 1.55
C ASN A 252 -1.34 -5.32 1.69
N GLY A 253 -1.46 -4.06 2.09
CA GLY A 253 -2.74 -3.35 2.17
C GLY A 253 -3.41 -3.22 0.81
N ASN A 254 -2.65 -2.85 -0.22
CA ASN A 254 -3.17 -2.74 -1.58
C ASN A 254 -3.58 -4.10 -2.16
N VAL A 255 -2.76 -5.15 -1.98
CA VAL A 255 -3.12 -6.52 -2.37
C VAL A 255 -4.40 -6.98 -1.68
N LYS A 256 -4.56 -6.68 -0.38
CA LYS A 256 -5.78 -6.99 0.37
C LYS A 256 -7.00 -6.27 -0.19
N THR A 257 -6.91 -4.96 -0.43
CA THR A 257 -8.00 -4.17 -1.04
C THR A 257 -8.41 -4.76 -2.38
N SER A 258 -7.44 -5.13 -3.23
CA SER A 258 -7.69 -5.75 -4.53
C SER A 258 -8.43 -7.09 -4.41
N ASN A 259 -8.01 -7.95 -3.48
CA ASN A 259 -8.69 -9.21 -3.18
C ASN A 259 -10.11 -9.00 -2.64
N ASP A 260 -10.29 -8.03 -1.75
CA ASP A 260 -11.58 -7.74 -1.10
C ASP A 260 -12.61 -7.19 -2.10
N LEU A 261 -12.19 -6.39 -3.08
CA LEU A 261 -13.07 -5.90 -4.16
C LEU A 261 -13.68 -7.05 -4.96
N VAL A 262 -12.84 -7.98 -5.43
CA VAL A 262 -13.28 -9.15 -6.19
C VAL A 262 -14.12 -10.09 -5.34
N LYS A 263 -13.69 -10.37 -4.10
CA LYS A 263 -14.43 -11.19 -3.14
C LYS A 263 -15.81 -10.62 -2.88
N THR A 264 -15.94 -9.30 -2.75
CA THR A 264 -17.22 -8.62 -2.53
C THR A 264 -18.14 -8.76 -3.74
N ALA A 265 -17.63 -8.59 -4.95
CA ALA A 265 -18.41 -8.78 -6.18
C ALA A 265 -18.93 -10.23 -6.31
N ILE A 266 -18.08 -11.22 -6.04
CA ILE A 266 -18.47 -12.64 -6.08
C ILE A 266 -19.50 -12.96 -5.00
N LYS A 267 -19.29 -12.51 -3.75
CA LYS A 267 -20.24 -12.71 -2.65
C LYS A 267 -21.59 -12.06 -2.94
N LYS A 268 -21.59 -10.88 -3.58
CA LYS A 268 -22.82 -10.20 -3.99
C LYS A 268 -23.57 -11.04 -5.01
N LEU A 269 -22.91 -11.49 -6.09
CA LEU A 269 -23.52 -12.37 -7.08
C LEU A 269 -24.08 -13.65 -6.45
N GLN A 270 -23.32 -14.32 -5.57
CA GLN A 270 -23.78 -15.53 -4.88
C GLN A 270 -25.03 -15.28 -4.03
N ARG A 271 -25.11 -14.13 -3.36
CA ARG A 271 -26.29 -13.74 -2.58
C ARG A 271 -27.48 -13.47 -3.49
N ASP A 272 -27.28 -12.70 -4.55
CA ASP A 272 -28.32 -12.30 -5.49
C ASP A 272 -28.88 -13.53 -6.24
N MET A 273 -28.03 -14.50 -6.56
CA MET A 273 -28.40 -15.76 -7.23
C MET A 273 -28.91 -16.85 -6.29
N LYS A 274 -28.90 -16.63 -4.96
CA LYS A 274 -29.28 -17.65 -3.98
C LYS A 274 -30.71 -18.17 -4.21
N ASN A 275 -31.60 -17.26 -4.61
CA ASN A 275 -33.02 -17.55 -4.78
C ASN A 275 -33.40 -18.05 -6.19
N TYR A 276 -32.40 -18.28 -7.03
CA TYR A 276 -32.57 -18.69 -8.43
C TYR A 276 -32.14 -20.14 -8.65
N LYS A 277 -32.13 -20.94 -7.58
CA LYS A 277 -31.94 -22.38 -7.66
C LYS A 277 -33.14 -23.05 -8.30
N LYS A 278 -32.94 -24.23 -8.89
CA LYS A 278 -33.98 -24.96 -9.62
C LYS A 278 -35.24 -25.16 -8.78
N GLU A 279 -35.09 -25.49 -7.50
CA GLU A 279 -36.20 -25.75 -6.58
C GLU A 279 -37.01 -24.47 -6.27
N GLU A 280 -36.32 -23.35 -6.07
CA GLU A 280 -36.95 -22.05 -5.84
C GLU A 280 -37.61 -21.51 -7.12
N LEU A 281 -36.97 -21.69 -8.27
CA LEU A 281 -37.55 -21.36 -9.58
C LEU A 281 -38.81 -22.16 -9.86
N GLN A 282 -38.83 -23.46 -9.56
CA GLN A 282 -40.02 -24.30 -9.72
C GLN A 282 -41.17 -23.90 -8.78
N THR A 283 -40.84 -23.32 -7.62
CA THR A 283 -41.84 -22.78 -6.68
C THR A 283 -42.40 -21.45 -7.19
N ASN A 284 -41.55 -20.58 -7.73
CA ASN A 284 -41.93 -19.26 -8.24
C ASN A 284 -42.58 -19.29 -9.64
N LEU A 285 -42.25 -20.31 -10.44
CA LEU A 285 -42.76 -20.58 -11.79
C LEU A 285 -43.25 -22.04 -11.83
N PRO A 286 -44.45 -22.33 -11.31
CA PRO A 286 -45.00 -23.68 -11.31
C PRO A 286 -45.26 -24.14 -12.75
N ASN A 287 -44.60 -25.23 -13.16
CA ASN A 287 -44.80 -25.87 -14.47
C ASN A 287 -46.16 -26.58 -14.62
N ASN A 288 -47.04 -26.52 -13.60
CA ASN A 288 -48.30 -27.24 -13.56
C ASN A 288 -49.47 -26.27 -13.81
N ILE A 289 -49.49 -25.68 -15.02
CA ILE A 289 -50.66 -24.97 -15.51
C ILE A 289 -51.61 -26.05 -16.04
N ASP A 290 -52.74 -26.27 -15.36
CA ASP A 290 -53.79 -27.18 -15.85
C ASP A 290 -54.32 -26.67 -17.19
N PRO A 291 -54.06 -27.36 -18.33
CA PRO A 291 -54.47 -26.88 -19.64
C PRO A 291 -55.99 -26.83 -19.82
N LYS A 292 -56.77 -27.40 -18.89
CA LYS A 292 -58.24 -27.41 -18.93
C LYS A 292 -58.89 -26.28 -18.12
N ARG A 293 -58.13 -25.48 -17.36
CA ARG A 293 -58.63 -24.34 -16.58
C ARG A 293 -57.71 -23.12 -16.74
N PRO A 294 -57.87 -22.32 -17.82
CA PRO A 294 -57.20 -21.03 -17.90
C PRO A 294 -57.78 -20.12 -16.81
N THR A 295 -56.99 -19.84 -15.78
CA THR A 295 -57.34 -18.89 -14.71
C THR A 295 -56.47 -17.63 -14.86
N ALA A 296 -56.84 -16.55 -14.15
CA ALA A 296 -56.04 -15.32 -14.03
C ALA A 296 -54.55 -15.56 -13.65
N SER A 297 -54.25 -16.76 -13.11
CA SER A 297 -52.92 -17.29 -12.83
C SER A 297 -51.96 -17.31 -14.03
N THR A 298 -52.46 -17.38 -15.27
CA THR A 298 -51.61 -17.50 -16.47
C THR A 298 -50.89 -16.20 -16.84
N GLN A 299 -51.59 -15.06 -16.81
CA GLN A 299 -50.99 -13.74 -17.07
C GLN A 299 -49.99 -13.35 -15.96
N GLU A 300 -50.37 -13.59 -14.69
CA GLU A 300 -49.50 -13.33 -13.54
C GLU A 300 -48.20 -14.15 -13.62
N SER A 301 -48.26 -15.38 -14.13
CA SER A 301 -47.08 -16.23 -14.34
C SER A 301 -46.15 -15.69 -15.43
N VAL A 302 -46.71 -15.14 -16.51
CA VAL A 302 -45.95 -14.50 -17.60
C VAL A 302 -45.24 -13.22 -17.10
N GLU A 303 -45.94 -12.39 -16.33
CA GLU A 303 -45.37 -11.18 -15.72
C GLU A 303 -44.26 -11.52 -14.71
N LYS A 304 -44.46 -12.55 -13.88
CA LYS A 304 -43.42 -13.08 -12.97
C LYS A 304 -42.20 -13.57 -13.74
N ALA A 305 -42.38 -14.31 -14.84
CA ALA A 305 -41.28 -14.79 -15.67
C ALA A 305 -40.47 -13.63 -16.25
N MET A 306 -41.13 -12.60 -16.80
CA MET A 306 -40.47 -11.40 -17.32
C MET A 306 -39.68 -10.67 -16.23
N SER A 307 -40.29 -10.45 -15.06
CA SER A 307 -39.61 -9.82 -13.91
C SER A 307 -38.37 -10.61 -13.47
N LEU A 308 -38.44 -11.95 -13.46
CA LEU A 308 -37.31 -12.81 -13.12
C LEU A 308 -36.15 -12.66 -14.12
N VAL A 309 -36.46 -12.64 -15.42
CA VAL A 309 -35.47 -12.42 -16.48
C VAL A 309 -34.80 -11.05 -16.34
N GLU A 310 -35.58 -10.00 -16.07
CA GLU A 310 -35.05 -8.65 -15.87
C GLU A 310 -34.11 -8.57 -14.66
N GLN A 311 -34.48 -9.20 -13.55
CA GLN A 311 -33.65 -9.27 -12.34
C GLN A 311 -32.33 -10.01 -12.61
N CYS A 312 -32.40 -11.19 -13.26
CA CYS A 312 -31.21 -11.94 -13.68
C CYS A 312 -30.28 -11.09 -14.57
N GLN A 313 -30.84 -10.36 -15.54
CA GLN A 313 -30.06 -9.47 -16.39
C GLN A 313 -29.43 -8.32 -15.60
N LYS A 314 -30.13 -7.76 -14.62
CA LYS A 314 -29.59 -6.71 -13.75
C LYS A 314 -28.41 -7.22 -12.94
N PHE A 315 -28.54 -8.38 -12.29
CA PHE A 315 -27.45 -8.98 -11.51
C PHE A 315 -26.23 -9.30 -12.38
N ALA A 316 -26.46 -9.85 -13.57
CA ALA A 316 -25.38 -10.11 -14.53
C ALA A 316 -24.65 -8.82 -14.93
N LYS A 317 -25.37 -7.76 -15.28
CA LYS A 317 -24.78 -6.44 -15.61
C LYS A 317 -24.00 -5.85 -14.44
N GLU A 318 -24.53 -5.93 -13.22
CA GLU A 318 -23.87 -5.42 -12.02
C GLU A 318 -22.56 -6.16 -11.73
N PHE A 319 -22.55 -7.49 -11.84
CA PHE A 319 -21.33 -8.26 -11.70
C PHE A 319 -20.33 -7.95 -12.81
N ILE A 320 -20.75 -7.99 -14.08
CA ILE A 320 -19.88 -7.69 -15.22
C ILE A 320 -19.22 -6.33 -15.00
N ARG A 321 -19.99 -5.29 -14.65
CA ARG A 321 -19.46 -3.95 -14.34
C ARG A 321 -18.55 -3.91 -13.11
N ALA A 322 -18.78 -4.77 -12.11
CA ALA A 322 -17.93 -4.85 -10.93
C ALA A 322 -16.56 -5.47 -11.22
N VAL A 323 -16.49 -6.41 -12.17
CA VAL A 323 -15.25 -7.11 -12.56
C VAL A 323 -14.69 -6.65 -13.91
N ASP A 324 -15.25 -5.60 -14.51
CA ASP A 324 -14.81 -5.14 -15.83
C ASP A 324 -13.51 -4.32 -15.73
N ILE A 325 -12.47 -4.87 -16.33
CA ILE A 325 -11.12 -4.32 -16.38
C ILE A 325 -11.05 -3.15 -17.39
N LYS A 326 -12.04 -3.02 -18.29
CA LYS A 326 -11.99 -2.08 -19.43
C LYS A 326 -12.70 -0.73 -19.18
N THR A 327 -13.69 -0.66 -18.30
CA THR A 327 -14.64 0.47 -18.24
C THR A 327 -14.61 1.31 -16.95
N LYS A 328 -13.89 0.90 -15.90
CA LYS A 328 -13.73 1.67 -14.65
C LYS A 328 -12.33 2.27 -14.48
N THR A 329 -12.29 3.34 -13.68
CA THR A 329 -11.10 4.03 -13.14
C THR A 329 -10.02 3.07 -12.67
N ASP A 330 -8.76 3.53 -12.73
CA ASP A 330 -7.53 2.73 -12.59
C ASP A 330 -7.53 1.75 -11.41
N ALA A 331 -8.22 2.06 -10.30
CA ALA A 331 -8.29 1.21 -9.12
C ALA A 331 -8.85 -0.22 -9.36
N THR A 332 -9.95 -0.40 -10.09
CA THR A 332 -10.55 -1.75 -10.30
C THR A 332 -9.80 -2.55 -11.36
N LYS A 333 -9.32 -1.85 -12.39
CA LYS A 333 -8.46 -2.39 -13.45
C LYS A 333 -7.12 -2.88 -12.90
N ASN A 334 -6.52 -2.11 -12.00
CA ASN A 334 -5.28 -2.49 -11.32
C ASN A 334 -5.55 -3.64 -10.35
N ALA A 335 -6.61 -3.58 -9.55
CA ALA A 335 -6.96 -4.64 -8.62
C ALA A 335 -7.10 -6.04 -9.27
N ILE A 336 -7.68 -6.13 -10.46
CA ILE A 336 -7.81 -7.42 -11.17
C ILE A 336 -6.50 -7.84 -11.84
N LYS A 337 -5.66 -6.88 -12.27
CA LYS A 337 -4.29 -7.16 -12.74
C LYS A 337 -3.35 -7.61 -11.61
N ASP A 338 -3.64 -7.22 -10.37
CA ASP A 338 -2.89 -7.58 -9.17
C ASP A 338 -3.17 -8.99 -8.69
N LEU A 339 -4.26 -9.60 -9.15
CA LEU A 339 -4.56 -10.98 -8.82
C LEU A 339 -3.56 -11.92 -9.50
N ASN A 340 -3.33 -13.07 -8.86
CA ASN A 340 -2.62 -14.20 -9.46
C ASN A 340 -3.15 -14.44 -10.88
N PRO A 341 -2.28 -14.59 -11.91
CA PRO A 341 -2.68 -14.85 -13.29
C PRO A 341 -3.79 -15.89 -13.45
N LYS A 342 -3.71 -17.02 -12.73
CA LYS A 342 -4.76 -18.06 -12.78
C LYS A 342 -6.13 -17.54 -12.33
N LEU A 343 -6.15 -16.73 -11.26
CA LEU A 343 -7.40 -16.17 -10.72
C LEU A 343 -7.94 -15.08 -11.64
N ARG A 344 -7.06 -14.24 -12.20
CA ARG A 344 -7.41 -13.24 -13.20
C ARG A 344 -8.06 -13.89 -14.43
N ASP A 345 -7.44 -14.93 -14.97
CA ASP A 345 -7.96 -15.65 -16.14
C ASP A 345 -9.29 -16.34 -15.83
N THR A 346 -9.42 -16.90 -14.63
CA THR A 346 -10.69 -17.48 -14.15
C THR A 346 -11.79 -16.43 -14.08
N ILE A 347 -11.52 -15.26 -13.50
CA ILE A 347 -12.49 -14.15 -13.40
C ILE A 347 -12.86 -13.63 -14.79
N GLU A 348 -11.89 -13.50 -15.68
CA GLU A 348 -12.12 -13.07 -17.06
C GLU A 348 -12.98 -14.09 -17.83
N ASN A 349 -12.76 -15.39 -17.62
CA ASN A 349 -13.59 -16.45 -18.18
C ASN A 349 -15.02 -16.39 -17.62
N VAL A 350 -15.18 -16.23 -16.29
CA VAL A 350 -16.49 -16.06 -15.66
C VAL A 350 -17.20 -14.82 -16.19
N ARG A 351 -16.51 -13.70 -16.36
CA ARG A 351 -17.04 -12.46 -16.95
C ARG A 351 -17.56 -12.69 -18.37
N LYS A 352 -16.77 -13.34 -19.22
CA LYS A 352 -17.16 -13.67 -20.61
C LYS A 352 -18.35 -14.62 -20.65
N ASN A 353 -18.33 -15.68 -19.84
CA ASN A 353 -19.42 -16.65 -19.76
C ASN A 353 -20.72 -15.99 -19.29
N MET A 354 -20.65 -15.13 -18.28
CA MET A 354 -21.82 -14.40 -17.80
C MET A 354 -22.35 -13.41 -18.85
N GLN A 355 -21.47 -12.75 -19.59
CA GLN A 355 -21.86 -11.87 -20.69
C GLN A 355 -22.56 -12.66 -21.81
N HIS A 356 -22.01 -13.81 -22.19
CA HIS A 356 -22.59 -14.71 -23.18
C HIS A 356 -23.96 -15.22 -22.72
N GLU A 357 -24.06 -15.74 -21.49
CA GLU A 357 -25.29 -16.32 -20.97
C GLU A 357 -26.38 -15.28 -20.73
N SER A 358 -26.01 -14.08 -20.27
CA SER A 358 -26.93 -12.95 -20.13
C SER A 358 -27.48 -12.50 -21.50
N LYS A 359 -26.64 -12.51 -22.54
CA LYS A 359 -27.08 -12.23 -23.92
C LYS A 359 -28.02 -13.32 -24.42
N ARG A 360 -27.66 -14.60 -24.23
CA ARG A 360 -28.48 -15.75 -24.63
C ARG A 360 -29.85 -15.73 -23.97
N LEU A 361 -29.91 -15.46 -22.67
CA LEU A 361 -31.16 -15.33 -21.92
C LEU A 361 -32.03 -14.20 -22.45
N LYS A 362 -31.43 -13.05 -22.76
CA LYS A 362 -32.15 -11.92 -23.36
C LYS A 362 -32.74 -12.27 -24.71
N GLU A 363 -31.97 -12.91 -25.58
CA GLU A 363 -32.41 -13.32 -26.92
C GLU A 363 -33.55 -14.34 -26.84
N LEU A 364 -33.42 -15.36 -25.98
CA LEU A 364 -34.45 -16.39 -25.79
C LEU A 364 -35.75 -15.80 -25.24
N SER A 365 -35.67 -14.99 -24.17
CA SER A 365 -36.85 -14.34 -23.59
C SER A 365 -37.52 -13.38 -24.57
N SER A 366 -36.75 -12.64 -25.37
CA SER A 366 -37.31 -11.76 -26.42
C SER A 366 -38.03 -12.56 -27.51
N LYS A 367 -37.51 -13.75 -27.85
CA LYS A 367 -38.15 -14.64 -28.83
C LYS A 367 -39.44 -15.22 -28.27
N GLU A 368 -39.42 -15.78 -27.06
CA GLU A 368 -40.61 -16.36 -26.43
C GLU A 368 -41.72 -15.34 -26.24
N SER A 369 -41.38 -14.10 -25.86
CA SER A 369 -42.35 -13.00 -25.76
C SER A 369 -43.03 -12.70 -27.11
N LYS A 370 -42.28 -12.68 -28.22
CA LYS A 370 -42.83 -12.49 -29.57
C LYS A 370 -43.70 -13.66 -30.02
N ASP A 371 -43.28 -14.89 -29.70
CA ASP A 371 -44.03 -16.09 -30.04
C ASP A 371 -45.37 -16.13 -29.28
N LEU A 372 -45.39 -15.66 -28.02
CA LEU A 372 -46.61 -15.50 -27.22
C LEU A 372 -47.55 -14.45 -27.83
N GLU A 373 -47.04 -13.26 -28.15
CA GLU A 373 -47.81 -12.18 -28.79
C GLU A 373 -48.43 -12.63 -30.12
N ALA A 374 -47.65 -13.31 -30.97
CA ALA A 374 -48.13 -13.85 -32.24
C ALA A 374 -49.23 -14.91 -32.05
N THR A 375 -49.13 -15.72 -30.98
CA THR A 375 -50.14 -16.73 -30.64
C THR A 375 -51.43 -16.07 -30.14
N GLU A 376 -51.32 -15.07 -29.27
CA GLU A 376 -52.45 -14.27 -28.78
C GLU A 376 -53.21 -13.62 -29.95
N ASP A 377 -52.49 -12.99 -30.87
CA ASP A 377 -53.05 -12.37 -32.07
C ASP A 377 -53.81 -13.37 -32.95
N LYS A 378 -53.25 -14.57 -33.13
CA LYS A 378 -53.87 -15.63 -33.93
C LYS A 378 -55.15 -16.13 -33.28
N ILE A 379 -55.13 -16.35 -31.96
CA ILE A 379 -56.32 -16.74 -31.18
C ILE A 379 -57.39 -15.64 -31.26
N LYS A 380 -57.02 -14.38 -31.09
CA LYS A 380 -57.96 -13.25 -31.16
C LYS A 380 -58.63 -13.14 -32.53
N LYS A 381 -57.86 -13.33 -33.61
CA LYS A 381 -58.37 -13.35 -34.99
C LYS A 381 -59.32 -14.52 -35.23
N THR A 382 -58.97 -15.73 -34.80
CA THR A 382 -59.83 -16.92 -34.99
C THR A 382 -61.12 -16.81 -34.18
N LEU A 383 -61.05 -16.34 -32.93
CA LEU A 383 -62.23 -16.13 -32.08
C LEU A 383 -63.17 -15.08 -32.68
N SER A 384 -62.61 -13.99 -33.21
CA SER A 384 -63.38 -12.93 -33.87
C SER A 384 -64.06 -13.43 -35.14
N SER A 385 -63.34 -14.21 -35.97
CA SER A 385 -63.91 -14.83 -37.17
C SER A 385 -65.00 -15.85 -36.81
N LEU A 386 -64.80 -16.66 -35.77
CA LEU A 386 -65.82 -17.59 -35.29
C LEU A 386 -67.07 -16.85 -34.81
N LYS A 387 -66.91 -15.77 -34.05
CA LYS A 387 -68.01 -14.91 -33.60
C LYS A 387 -68.84 -14.41 -34.79
N VAL A 388 -68.19 -13.83 -35.80
CA VAL A 388 -68.86 -13.33 -37.01
C VAL A 388 -69.60 -14.46 -37.73
N ASN A 389 -68.97 -15.64 -37.88
CA ASN A 389 -69.63 -16.79 -38.50
C ASN A 389 -70.88 -17.24 -37.74
N VAL A 390 -70.82 -17.29 -36.41
CA VAL A 390 -71.96 -17.64 -35.56
C VAL A 390 -73.07 -16.60 -35.69
N ASP A 391 -72.75 -15.31 -35.58
CA ASP A 391 -73.70 -14.21 -35.72
C ASP A 391 -74.39 -14.25 -37.10
N CYS A 392 -73.62 -14.40 -38.19
CA CYS A 392 -74.17 -14.54 -39.53
C CYS A 392 -75.07 -15.77 -39.69
N ARG A 393 -74.72 -16.89 -39.04
CA ARG A 393 -75.52 -18.12 -39.11
C ARG A 393 -76.84 -17.98 -38.35
N ILE A 394 -76.81 -17.36 -37.17
CA ILE A 394 -77.99 -17.05 -36.37
C ILE A 394 -78.91 -16.10 -37.16
N ASP A 395 -78.36 -15.02 -37.74
CA ASP A 395 -79.13 -14.07 -38.55
C ASP A 395 -79.81 -14.74 -39.75
N ALA A 396 -79.09 -15.61 -40.46
CA ALA A 396 -79.64 -16.35 -41.59
C ALA A 396 -80.77 -17.31 -41.15
N GLN A 397 -80.57 -18.04 -40.05
CA GLN A 397 -81.60 -18.93 -39.50
C GLN A 397 -82.83 -18.16 -39.01
N MET A 398 -82.63 -16.99 -38.40
CA MET A 398 -83.72 -16.15 -37.92
C MET A 398 -84.52 -15.57 -39.08
N LYS A 399 -83.87 -15.07 -40.13
CA LYS A 399 -84.53 -14.61 -41.36
C LYS A 399 -85.36 -15.71 -42.03
N GLU A 400 -84.81 -16.92 -42.11
CA GLU A 400 -85.51 -18.07 -42.69
C GLU A 400 -86.73 -18.49 -41.85
N LEU A 401 -86.60 -18.46 -40.52
CA LEU A 401 -87.72 -18.74 -39.61
C LEU A 401 -88.84 -17.68 -39.77
N ILE A 402 -88.48 -16.39 -39.79
CA ILE A 402 -89.43 -15.28 -39.97
C ILE A 402 -90.15 -15.42 -41.32
N LYS A 403 -89.41 -15.73 -42.40
CA LYS A 403 -90.00 -15.95 -43.73
C LYS A 403 -91.00 -17.10 -43.72
N LYS A 404 -90.63 -18.27 -43.19
CA LYS A 404 -91.54 -19.42 -43.08
C LYS A 404 -92.78 -19.12 -42.24
N LEU A 405 -92.62 -18.36 -41.16
CA LEU A 405 -93.74 -17.94 -40.31
C LEU A 405 -94.68 -16.99 -41.07
N SER A 406 -94.13 -15.98 -41.73
CA SER A 406 -94.88 -15.00 -42.54
C SER A 406 -95.66 -15.70 -43.66
N GLU A 407 -95.04 -16.64 -44.38
CA GLU A 407 -95.72 -17.44 -45.43
C GLU A 407 -96.89 -18.25 -44.87
N ARG A 408 -96.74 -18.84 -43.67
CA ARG A 408 -97.84 -19.58 -43.01
C ARG A 408 -98.96 -18.66 -42.56
N VAL A 409 -98.63 -17.51 -41.97
CA VAL A 409 -99.60 -16.50 -41.55
C VAL A 409 -100.36 -15.95 -42.76
N GLN A 410 -99.68 -15.70 -43.88
CA GLN A 410 -100.31 -15.24 -45.11
C GLN A 410 -101.31 -16.26 -45.65
N LYS A 411 -100.96 -17.56 -45.66
CA LYS A 411 -101.91 -18.62 -46.06
C LYS A 411 -103.15 -18.68 -45.18
N ILE A 412 -103.03 -18.40 -43.88
CA ILE A 412 -104.17 -18.32 -42.96
C ILE A 412 -105.04 -17.09 -43.31
N LEU A 413 -104.40 -15.94 -43.56
CA LEU A 413 -105.09 -14.71 -43.96
C LEU A 413 -105.87 -14.89 -45.27
N ASP A 414 -105.28 -15.56 -46.26
CA ASP A 414 -105.93 -15.80 -47.55
C ASP A 414 -107.15 -16.73 -47.40
N LYS A 415 -107.05 -17.75 -46.53
CA LYS A 415 -108.21 -18.60 -46.17
C LYS A 415 -109.31 -17.79 -45.49
N LEU A 416 -108.98 -16.91 -44.56
CA LEU A 416 -109.95 -16.03 -43.89
C LEU A 416 -110.66 -15.11 -44.88
N LYS A 417 -109.93 -14.46 -45.79
CA LYS A 417 -110.51 -13.64 -46.87
C LYS A 417 -111.41 -14.45 -47.81
N GLY A 418 -111.03 -15.69 -48.09
CA GLY A 418 -111.86 -16.62 -48.87
C GLY A 418 -113.18 -16.94 -48.16
N ILE A 419 -113.14 -17.19 -46.85
CA ILE A 419 -114.33 -17.40 -46.02
C ILE A 419 -115.20 -16.14 -46.01
N GLU A 420 -114.60 -14.96 -45.80
CA GLU A 420 -115.29 -13.67 -45.83
C GLU A 420 -116.06 -13.46 -47.14
N LYS A 421 -115.40 -13.66 -48.29
CA LYS A 421 -116.06 -13.55 -49.61
C LYS A 421 -117.25 -14.49 -49.76
N LYS A 422 -117.10 -15.75 -49.33
CA LYS A 422 -118.20 -16.73 -49.38
C LYS A 422 -119.36 -16.32 -48.48
N LEU A 423 -119.06 -15.89 -47.25
CA LEU A 423 -120.06 -15.40 -46.30
C LEU A 423 -120.82 -14.20 -46.87
N LEU A 424 -120.11 -13.26 -47.48
CA LEU A 424 -120.70 -12.08 -48.11
C LEU A 424 -121.56 -12.45 -49.32
N GLY A 425 -121.19 -13.50 -50.06
CA GLY A 425 -122.01 -14.11 -51.10
C GLY A 425 -123.31 -14.68 -50.55
N TYR A 426 -123.24 -15.53 -49.52
CA TYR A 426 -124.44 -16.08 -48.86
C TYR A 426 -125.34 -15.00 -48.27
N VAL A 427 -124.77 -13.95 -47.67
CA VAL A 427 -125.54 -12.81 -47.15
C VAL A 427 -126.27 -12.08 -48.28
N LYS A 428 -125.63 -11.88 -49.44
CA LYS A 428 -126.29 -11.29 -50.62
C LYS A 428 -127.41 -12.17 -51.17
N GLU A 429 -127.16 -13.48 -51.31
CA GLU A 429 -128.17 -14.44 -51.77
C GLU A 429 -129.39 -14.46 -50.84
N LEU A 430 -129.16 -14.49 -49.52
CA LEU A 430 -130.21 -14.37 -48.51
C LEU A 430 -130.97 -13.05 -48.64
N TYR A 431 -130.27 -11.94 -48.90
CA TYR A 431 -130.92 -10.63 -49.10
C TYR A 431 -131.80 -10.62 -50.36
N THR A 432 -131.33 -11.19 -51.47
CA THR A 432 -132.15 -11.33 -52.70
C THR A 432 -133.36 -12.22 -52.48
N TRP A 433 -133.19 -13.37 -51.79
CA TRP A 433 -134.32 -14.24 -51.42
C TRP A 433 -135.35 -13.50 -50.56
N LEU A 434 -134.88 -12.66 -49.62
CA LEU A 434 -135.76 -11.88 -48.76
C LEU A 434 -136.53 -10.80 -49.54
N GLU A 435 -135.89 -10.15 -50.51
CA GLU A 435 -136.57 -9.19 -51.41
C GLU A 435 -137.57 -9.87 -52.35
N ASP A 436 -137.22 -11.02 -52.93
CA ASP A 436 -138.13 -11.77 -53.80
C ASP A 436 -139.35 -12.30 -53.02
N ALA A 437 -139.15 -12.81 -51.81
CA ALA A 437 -140.24 -13.20 -50.92
C ALA A 437 -141.12 -11.99 -50.55
N ARG A 438 -140.51 -10.80 -50.36
CA ARG A 438 -141.24 -9.55 -50.05
C ARG A 438 -142.07 -9.06 -51.24
N LYS A 439 -141.62 -9.25 -52.48
CA LYS A 439 -142.42 -8.96 -53.68
C LYS A 439 -143.65 -9.86 -53.78
N LEU A 440 -143.49 -11.17 -53.53
CA LEU A 440 -144.59 -12.14 -53.57
C LEU A 440 -145.68 -11.88 -52.52
N ILE A 441 -145.38 -11.17 -51.43
CA ILE A 441 -146.35 -10.81 -50.38
C ILE A 441 -147.11 -9.51 -50.72
N ASN A 442 -146.58 -8.69 -51.64
CA ASN A 442 -147.15 -7.40 -52.02
C ASN A 442 -147.85 -7.41 -53.40
N GLU A 443 -147.90 -8.57 -54.08
CA GLU A 443 -148.86 -8.91 -55.15
C GLU A 443 -150.09 -9.59 -54.54
#